data_AF-A0A315R5X0-F1
#
_entry.id   AF-A0A315R5X0-F1
#
_cell.length_a   1.000
_cell.length_b   1.000
_cell.length_c   1.000
_cell.angle_alpha   90.00
_cell.angle_beta   90.00
_cell.angle_gamma   90.00
#
_symmetry.space_group_name_H-M   'P 1'
#
loop_
_entity.id
_entity.type
_entity.pdbx_description
1 polymer ?
#
loop_
_entity_poly.entity_id
_entity_poly.type
_entity_poly.pdbx_seq_one_letter_code
_entity_poly.pdbx_strand_id
1 'polypeptide(L)' 'MEFISIVDIIGTIAFAMSGALRAIEKEMDYYGIAVFGITTAVAGGTIRD' A
#
# COMPACT_ATOMS: atom_id res chain seq x y z
N MET A 1 -15.94 -16.33 1.22
CA MET A 1 -15.83 -14.85 1.06
C MET A 1 -15.01 -14.23 2.19
N GLU A 2 -15.21 -14.62 3.45
CA GLU A 2 -14.39 -14.16 4.60
C GLU A 2 -12.86 -14.33 4.39
N PHE A 3 -12.41 -15.50 3.96
CA PHE A 3 -10.98 -15.76 3.77
C PHE A 3 -10.30 -14.79 2.78
N ILE A 4 -10.94 -14.54 1.63
CA ILE A 4 -10.40 -13.61 0.61
C ILE A 4 -10.33 -12.20 1.19
N SER A 5 -11.35 -11.76 1.92
CA SER A 5 -11.39 -10.42 2.52
C SER A 5 -10.28 -10.21 3.55
N ILE A 6 -9.98 -11.24 4.36
CA ILE A 6 -8.87 -11.21 5.32
C ILE A 6 -7.53 -11.06 4.59
N VAL A 7 -7.32 -11.84 3.53
CA VAL A 7 -6.08 -11.78 2.73
C VAL A 7 -5.93 -10.42 2.03
N ASP A 8 -7.03 -9.85 1.51
CA ASP A 8 -7.03 -8.53 0.87
C ASP A 8 -6.60 -7.45 1.88
N ILE A 9 -7.18 -7.44 3.09
CA ILE A 9 -6.81 -6.48 4.16
C ILE A 9 -5.34 -6.62 4.55
N ILE A 10 -4.85 -7.85 4.75
CA ILE A 10 -3.44 -8.09 5.09
C ILE A 10 -2.54 -7.60 3.96
N GLY A 11 -2.88 -7.89 2.70
CA GLY A 11 -2.16 -7.43 1.53
C GLY A 11 -2.10 -5.90 1.45
N THR A 12 -3.24 -5.22 1.59
CA THR A 12 -3.31 -3.76 1.58
C THR A 12 -2.43 -3.14 2.65
N ILE A 13 -2.45 -3.65 3.88
CA ILE A 13 -1.60 -3.16 4.99
C ILE A 13 -0.12 -3.40 4.65
N ALA A 14 0.24 -4.60 4.19
CA ALA A 14 1.62 -4.93 3.83
C ALA A 14 2.16 -4.03 2.72
N PHE A 15 1.38 -3.78 1.66
CA PHE A 15 1.78 -2.92 0.56
C PHE A 15 1.83 -1.43 0.94
N ALA A 16 0.91 -0.95 1.78
CA ALA A 16 0.96 0.40 2.32
C ALA A 16 2.26 0.64 3.11
N MET A 17 2.63 -0.31 3.99
CA MET A 17 3.88 -0.25 4.75
C MET A 17 5.11 -0.32 3.84
N SER A 18 5.12 -1.21 2.84
CA SER A 18 6.22 -1.31 1.88
C SER A 18 6.43 -0.01 1.10
N GLY A 19 5.35 0.59 0.60
CA GLY A 19 5.39 1.88 -0.10
C GLY A 19 5.85 3.01 0.81
N ALA A 20 5.33 3.09 2.03
CA ALA A 20 5.71 4.11 3.00
C ALA A 20 7.20 3.99 3.40
N LEU A 21 7.68 2.78 3.69
CA LEU A 21 9.10 2.53 4.01
C LEU A 21 10.00 2.92 2.84
N ARG A 22 9.61 2.58 1.61
CA ARG A 22 10.38 2.95 0.42
C ARG A 22 10.42 4.45 0.19
N ALA A 23 9.33 5.16 0.48
CA ALA A 23 9.27 6.61 0.41
C ALA A 23 10.15 7.28 1.48
N ILE A 24 10.19 6.70 2.69
CA ILE A 24 11.08 7.15 3.78
C ILE A 24 12.56 6.95 3.40
N GLU A 25 12.92 5.79 2.82
CA GLU A 25 14.28 5.55 2.29
C GLU A 25 14.70 6.51 1.18
N LYS A 26 13.71 7.13 0.52
CA LYS A 26 13.91 8.15 -0.52
C LYS A 26 13.80 9.57 0.02
N GLU A 27 13.78 9.74 1.34
CA GLU A 27 13.73 11.04 2.03
C GLU A 27 12.56 11.92 1.55
N MET A 28 11.43 11.29 1.19
CA MET A 28 10.22 12.02 0.81
C MET A 28 9.59 12.69 2.04
N ASP A 29 8.88 13.79 1.83
CA ASP A 29 8.10 14.43 2.89
C ASP A 29 6.88 13.57 3.29
N TYR A 30 6.18 13.97 4.36
CA TYR A 30 5.02 13.22 4.86
C TYR A 30 3.90 13.08 3.82
N TYR A 31 3.73 14.08 2.95
CA TYR A 31 2.75 14.01 1.87
C TYR A 31 3.15 12.95 0.85
N GLY A 32 4.41 12.96 0.43
CA GLY A 32 4.99 11.96 -0.46
C GLY A 32 4.92 10.55 0.10
N ILE A 33 5.24 10.36 1.39
CA ILE A 33 5.12 9.07 2.08
C ILE A 33 3.66 8.58 2.06
N ALA A 34 2.70 9.45 2.37
CA ALA A 34 1.29 9.08 2.38
C ALA A 34 0.79 8.71 0.98
N VAL A 35 1.07 9.54 -0.03
CA VAL A 35 0.64 9.30 -1.42
C VAL A 35 1.28 8.03 -1.98
N PHE A 36 2.58 7.82 -1.76
CA PHE A 36 3.29 6.65 -2.27
C PHE A 36 2.82 5.36 -1.58
N GLY A 37 2.59 5.40 -0.26
CA GLY A 37 2.01 4.29 0.49
C GLY A 37 0.61 3.92 0.01
N ILE A 38 -0.30 4.90 -0.13
CA ILE A 38 -1.67 4.69 -0.63
C ILE A 38 -1.65 4.12 -2.04
N THR A 39 -0.87 4.73 -2.95
CA THR A 39 -0.78 4.28 -4.35
C THR A 39 -0.31 2.84 -4.43
N THR A 40 0.71 2.46 -3.65
CA THR A 40 1.21 1.08 -3.60
C THR A 40 0.16 0.11 -3.07
N ALA A 41 -0.63 0.52 -2.06
CA ALA A 41 -1.66 -0.32 -1.45
C ALA A 41 -2.83 -0.63 -2.39
N VAL A 42 -3.24 0.34 -3.22
CA VAL A 42 -4.39 0.18 -4.14
C VAL A 42 -4.01 -0.35 -5.52
N ALA A 43 -2.74 -0.18 -5.95
CA ALA A 43 -2.31 -0.53 -7.31
C ALA A 43 -2.66 -1.96 -7.72
N GLY A 44 -2.50 -2.94 -6.83
CA GLY A 44 -2.84 -4.34 -7.12
C GLY A 44 -4.33 -4.56 -7.36
N GLY A 45 -5.18 -3.97 -6.53
CA GLY A 45 -6.65 -4.02 -6.69
C GLY A 45 -7.07 -3.32 -7.98
N THR A 46 -6.53 -2.13 -8.25
CA THR A 46 -6.81 -1.36 -9.48
C THR A 46 -6.40 -2.10 -10.76
N ILE A 47 -5.35 -2.92 -10.73
CA ILE A 47 -4.92 -3.72 -11.90
C ILE A 47 -5.80 -4.97 -12.06
N ARG A 48 -6.27 -5.54 -10.95
CA ARG A 48 -7.11 -6.75 -10.94
C ARG A 48 -8.53 -6.47 -11.39
N ASP A 49 -9.09 -5.36 -10.90
CA ASP A 49 -10.49 -4.94 -11.11
C ASP A 49 -10.69 -4.39 -12.52
#